data_AF-A0A5C2RRE6-F1
#
_entry.id   AF-A0A5C2RRE6-F1
#
_cell.length_a   1.000
_cell.length_b   1.000
_cell.length_c   1.000
_cell.angle_alpha   90.00
_cell.angle_beta   90.00
_cell.angle_gamma   90.00
#
_symmetry.space_group_name_H-M   'P 1'
#
loop_
_entity.id
_entity.type
_entity.pdbx_description
1 polymer ?
#
loop_
_entity_poly.entity_id
_entity_poly.type
_entity_poly.pdbx_seq_one_letter_code
_entity_poly.pdbx_strand_id
1 'polypeptide(L)'
;MPFTPPAPSNRVQYSLKGRTLQVIVKLANIVLTPSNPRYPGGSWHVEGIANESIVATGLYYYACAIITESRLDFRVTVGTEDGPGIEMRYEQYDYRGYMVAYGVGHEHALNQPVGHVVAEEDKCVAFPNVYQHRVDAFELVDKTRPGCRKILCFFLVNPVIEILSTTHVPPQQEDWSMDELEKAPAMQNLPAELFEMVAEYVKPGVMSREKAEEHRAELIMERMGFIVEQREKVYELKFYMCEH
;
A
#
# COMPACT_ATOMS: atom_id res chain seq x y z
N MET A 1 18.37 -34.55 -2.62
CA MET A 1 19.26 -33.46 -2.15
C MET A 1 18.41 -32.50 -1.33
N PRO A 2 18.81 -32.05 -0.13
CA PRO A 2 18.11 -30.96 0.55
C PRO A 2 18.18 -29.69 -0.30
N PHE A 3 17.10 -28.90 -0.29
CA PHE A 3 17.04 -27.61 -0.96
C PHE A 3 18.21 -26.73 -0.48
N THR A 4 19.00 -26.25 -1.42
CA THR A 4 20.05 -25.24 -1.17
C THR A 4 19.62 -23.99 -1.92
N PRO A 5 19.33 -22.88 -1.22
CA PRO A 5 18.94 -21.65 -1.91
C PRO A 5 20.08 -21.22 -2.86
N PRO A 6 19.76 -20.68 -4.05
CA PRO A 6 20.78 -20.23 -4.98
C PRO A 6 21.71 -19.20 -4.33
N ALA A 7 23.00 -19.27 -4.66
CA ALA A 7 23.98 -18.32 -4.16
C ALA A 7 23.54 -16.89 -4.52
N PRO A 8 23.69 -15.90 -3.63
CA PRO A 8 23.20 -14.53 -3.84
C PRO A 8 24.01 -13.72 -4.86
N SER A 9 24.55 -14.36 -5.91
CA SER A 9 25.59 -13.82 -6.80
C SER A 9 25.19 -12.59 -7.62
N ASN A 10 23.91 -12.19 -7.63
CA ASN A 10 23.42 -11.00 -8.35
C ASN A 10 22.71 -9.98 -7.45
N ARG A 11 22.89 -10.01 -6.12
CA ARG A 11 22.28 -8.99 -5.25
C ARG A 11 22.98 -7.64 -5.43
N VAL A 12 22.32 -6.74 -6.14
CA VAL A 12 22.75 -5.33 -6.22
C VAL A 12 22.55 -4.67 -4.86
N GLN A 13 23.64 -4.25 -4.22
CA GLN A 13 23.57 -3.41 -3.04
C GLN A 13 23.39 -1.96 -3.46
N TYR A 14 22.23 -1.38 -3.11
CA TYR A 14 21.94 0.02 -3.38
C TYR A 14 22.01 0.82 -2.08
N SER A 15 23.04 1.66 -1.93
CA SER A 15 23.21 2.49 -0.73
C SER A 15 22.28 3.69 -0.77
N LEU A 16 21.45 3.82 0.27
CA LEU A 16 20.59 4.99 0.52
C LEU A 16 21.30 6.11 1.31
N LYS A 17 22.50 5.84 1.85
CA LYS A 17 23.21 6.79 2.72
C LYS A 17 23.61 8.05 1.95
N GLY A 18 23.31 9.21 2.53
CA GLY A 18 23.68 10.52 1.96
C GLY A 18 22.81 10.95 0.77
N ARG A 19 21.67 10.29 0.54
CA ARG A 19 20.71 10.65 -0.51
C ARG A 19 19.49 11.31 0.09
N THR A 20 18.89 12.23 -0.67
CA THR A 20 17.51 12.67 -0.43
C THR A 20 16.57 11.57 -0.87
N LEU A 21 15.66 11.15 0.00
CA LEU A 21 14.67 10.12 -0.28
C LEU A 21 13.28 10.73 -0.26
N GLN A 22 12.42 10.29 -1.17
CA GLN A 22 11.01 10.64 -1.14
C GLN A 22 10.23 9.49 -0.49
N VAL A 23 9.37 9.83 0.46
CA VAL A 23 8.54 8.88 1.20
C VAL A 23 7.11 9.39 1.24
N ILE A 24 6.17 8.55 0.83
CA ILE A 24 4.74 8.82 1.00
C ILE A 24 4.32 8.26 2.36
N VAL A 25 3.70 9.09 3.20
CA VAL A 25 3.25 8.69 4.54
C VAL A 25 1.73 8.56 4.53
N LYS A 26 1.22 7.45 5.06
CA LYS A 26 -0.22 7.18 5.16
C LYS A 26 -0.57 6.66 6.54
N LEU A 27 -1.64 7.19 7.13
CA LEU A 27 -2.25 6.63 8.34
C LEU A 27 -3.42 5.76 7.92
N ALA A 28 -3.48 4.54 8.47
CA ALA A 28 -4.61 3.65 8.27
C ALA A 28 -5.08 3.05 9.58
N ASN A 29 -6.38 3.18 9.85
CA ASN A 29 -6.98 2.78 11.11
C ASN A 29 -8.17 1.86 10.81
N ILE A 30 -8.19 0.70 11.47
CA ILE A 30 -9.37 -0.16 11.55
C ILE A 30 -9.85 -0.08 13.00
N VAL A 31 -11.08 0.38 13.19
CA VAL A 31 -11.73 0.48 14.50
C VAL A 31 -12.97 -0.39 14.48
N LEU A 32 -13.06 -1.32 15.42
CA LEU A 32 -14.20 -2.22 15.61
C LEU A 32 -14.99 -1.76 16.81
N THR A 33 -16.32 -1.86 16.71
CA THR A 33 -17.26 -1.46 17.76
C THR A 33 -18.14 -2.65 18.13
N PRO A 34 -18.83 -2.64 19.29
CA PRO A 34 -19.83 -3.67 19.60
C PRO A 34 -20.90 -3.86 18.52
N SER A 35 -21.27 -2.77 17.82
CA SER A 35 -22.23 -2.81 16.71
C SER A 35 -21.63 -3.31 15.39
N ASN A 36 -20.31 -3.20 15.20
CA ASN A 36 -19.59 -3.73 14.05
C ASN A 36 -18.30 -4.43 14.52
N PRO A 37 -18.42 -5.65 15.08
CA PRO A 37 -17.36 -6.26 15.87
C PRO A 37 -16.32 -7.02 15.04
N ARG A 38 -16.45 -7.05 13.70
CA ARG A 38 -15.63 -7.87 12.82
C ARG A 38 -15.15 -7.10 11.59
N TYR A 39 -13.86 -7.20 11.31
CA TYR A 39 -13.27 -6.83 10.02
C TYR A 39 -13.24 -8.06 9.11
N PRO A 40 -13.82 -8.01 7.89
CA PRO A 40 -13.93 -9.17 7.01
C PRO A 40 -12.61 -9.56 6.33
N GLY A 41 -11.56 -8.75 6.46
CA GLY A 41 -10.31 -8.89 5.71
C GLY A 41 -10.21 -7.89 4.57
N GLY A 42 -8.98 -7.70 4.07
CA GLY A 42 -8.65 -6.87 2.93
C GLY A 42 -8.43 -7.68 1.66
N SER A 43 -8.37 -6.98 0.54
CA SER A 43 -8.02 -7.56 -0.76
C SER A 43 -6.50 -7.70 -0.90
N TRP A 44 -6.06 -8.66 -1.71
CA TRP A 44 -4.65 -8.76 -2.12
C TRP A 44 -4.26 -7.56 -3.00
N HIS A 45 -3.20 -6.85 -2.66
CA HIS A 45 -2.68 -5.69 -3.40
C HIS A 45 -1.18 -5.50 -3.19
N VAL A 46 -0.54 -4.73 -4.07
CA VAL A 46 0.72 -4.03 -3.77
C VAL A 46 0.42 -2.53 -3.66
N GLU A 47 1.34 -1.75 -3.09
CA GLU A 47 1.07 -0.34 -2.80
C GLU A 47 1.39 0.54 -4.01
N GLY A 48 0.43 1.42 -4.29
CA GLY A 48 0.53 2.49 -5.27
C GLY A 48 0.44 2.10 -6.74
N ILE A 49 0.58 3.12 -7.56
CA ILE A 49 0.49 3.10 -9.03
C ILE A 49 1.78 3.67 -9.66
N ALA A 50 1.92 3.57 -10.98
CA ALA A 50 3.18 3.84 -11.68
C ALA A 50 3.78 5.24 -11.41
N ASN A 51 2.93 6.26 -11.25
CA ASN A 51 3.31 7.63 -10.91
C ASN A 51 3.84 7.80 -9.48
N GLU A 52 3.55 6.88 -8.57
CA GLU A 52 4.05 6.92 -7.18
C GLU A 52 5.38 6.19 -7.04
N SER A 53 5.70 5.28 -7.97
CA SER A 53 6.96 4.56 -8.08
C SER A 53 7.46 3.97 -6.75
N ILE A 54 6.55 3.34 -6.02
CA ILE A 54 6.85 2.76 -4.70
C ILE A 54 7.66 1.48 -4.88
N VAL A 55 8.82 1.40 -4.23
CA VAL A 55 9.74 0.24 -4.30
C VAL A 55 9.75 -0.59 -3.02
N ALA A 56 9.38 0.01 -1.88
CA ALA A 56 9.29 -0.69 -0.61
C ALA A 56 8.25 -0.06 0.32
N THR A 57 7.72 -0.89 1.21
CA THR A 57 6.72 -0.50 2.21
C THR A 57 7.28 -0.78 3.61
N GLY A 58 7.18 0.22 4.47
CA GLY A 58 7.43 0.12 5.90
C GLY A 58 6.13 0.37 6.67
N LEU A 59 5.82 -0.49 7.63
CA LEU A 59 4.64 -0.39 8.48
C LEU A 59 5.08 -0.28 9.94
N TYR A 60 4.43 0.61 10.69
CA TYR A 60 4.55 0.71 12.14
C TYR A 60 3.17 0.59 12.78
N TYR A 61 3.01 -0.42 13.64
CA TYR A 61 1.76 -0.72 14.34
C TYR A 61 1.70 0.00 15.67
N TYR A 62 1.30 1.27 15.67
CA TYR A 62 1.33 2.09 16.89
C TYR A 62 0.18 1.84 17.87
N ALA A 63 -0.85 1.08 17.47
CA ALA A 63 -1.90 0.62 18.39
C ALA A 63 -2.58 -0.66 17.88
N CYS A 64 -2.61 -1.72 18.68
CA CYS A 64 -3.31 -2.97 18.41
C CYS A 64 -3.96 -3.49 19.70
N ALA A 65 -5.24 -3.15 19.90
CA ALA A 65 -5.92 -3.38 21.18
C ALA A 65 -7.31 -4.00 21.03
N ILE A 66 -7.63 -4.95 21.91
CA ILE A 66 -8.96 -5.56 22.08
C ILE A 66 -9.46 -6.27 20.80
N ILE A 67 -8.53 -6.75 19.97
CA ILE A 67 -8.82 -7.51 18.76
C ILE A 67 -8.15 -8.88 18.83
N THR A 68 -8.77 -9.87 18.17
CA THR A 68 -8.12 -11.15 17.90
C THR A 68 -6.88 -10.94 17.05
N GLU A 69 -6.05 -11.97 16.94
CA GLU A 69 -4.84 -11.93 16.12
C GLU A 69 -5.14 -11.40 14.70
N SER A 70 -4.44 -10.34 14.30
CA SER A 70 -4.50 -9.78 12.96
C SER A 70 -3.22 -10.15 12.21
N ARG A 71 -3.37 -10.68 11.00
CA ARG A 71 -2.23 -11.11 10.16
C ARG A 71 -2.14 -10.24 8.91
N LEU A 72 -0.90 -9.98 8.51
CA LEU A 72 -0.53 -9.46 7.21
C LEU A 72 0.07 -10.61 6.40
N ASP A 73 -0.71 -11.15 5.48
CA ASP A 73 -0.33 -12.28 4.64
C ASP A 73 0.37 -11.79 3.39
N PHE A 74 1.33 -12.56 2.91
CA PHE A 74 2.14 -12.25 1.74
C PHE A 74 2.09 -13.39 0.72
N ARG A 75 2.05 -13.03 -0.56
CA ARG A 75 2.24 -13.94 -1.68
C ARG A 75 3.10 -13.31 -2.77
N VAL A 76 3.76 -14.16 -3.56
CA VAL A 76 4.62 -13.75 -4.68
C VAL A 76 4.17 -14.41 -5.96
N THR A 77 4.48 -13.81 -7.10
CA THR A 77 4.31 -14.48 -8.39
C THR A 77 5.32 -15.61 -8.56
N VAL A 78 4.91 -16.65 -9.28
CA VAL A 78 5.79 -17.76 -9.67
C VAL A 78 6.09 -17.62 -11.17
N GLY A 79 7.37 -17.52 -11.53
CA GLY A 79 7.81 -17.33 -12.92
C GLY A 79 9.32 -17.25 -13.06
N THR A 80 9.80 -17.16 -14.29
CA THR A 80 11.22 -16.93 -14.64
C THR A 80 11.45 -15.45 -14.98
N GLU A 81 12.72 -15.05 -15.14
CA GLU A 81 13.10 -13.66 -15.47
C GLU A 81 12.43 -13.13 -16.75
N ASP A 82 12.06 -14.02 -17.68
CA ASP A 82 11.42 -13.70 -18.95
C ASP A 82 9.89 -13.56 -18.89
N GLY A 83 9.29 -13.75 -17.71
CA GLY A 83 7.87 -13.49 -17.47
C GLY A 83 7.16 -14.54 -16.61
N PRO A 84 5.96 -14.20 -16.10
CA PRO A 84 5.13 -15.13 -15.33
C PRO A 84 4.74 -16.35 -16.19
N GLY A 85 5.10 -17.55 -15.73
CA GLY A 85 4.66 -18.82 -16.30
C GLY A 85 5.34 -19.30 -17.60
N ILE A 86 6.23 -18.51 -18.24
CA ILE A 86 6.69 -18.81 -19.62
C ILE A 86 7.77 -19.91 -19.69
N GLU A 87 8.56 -20.16 -18.64
CA GLU A 87 9.62 -21.18 -18.68
C GLU A 87 9.74 -22.06 -17.44
N MET A 88 8.63 -22.40 -16.78
CA MET A 88 8.70 -23.48 -15.80
C MET A 88 8.91 -24.80 -16.55
N ARG A 89 10.13 -25.33 -16.55
CA ARG A 89 10.44 -26.64 -17.14
C ARG A 89 9.61 -27.71 -16.44
N TYR A 90 8.71 -28.37 -17.18
CA TYR A 90 7.90 -29.50 -16.70
C TYR A 90 8.13 -30.72 -17.59
N GLU A 91 7.96 -31.91 -16.99
CA GLU A 91 7.85 -33.15 -17.75
C GLU A 91 6.39 -33.33 -18.18
N GLN A 92 6.17 -33.64 -19.45
CA GLN A 92 4.82 -33.82 -20.00
C GLN A 92 4.07 -34.89 -19.19
N TYR A 93 2.85 -34.57 -18.76
CA TYR A 93 2.01 -35.41 -17.88
C TYR A 93 2.47 -35.54 -16.42
N ASP A 94 3.43 -34.76 -15.93
CA ASP A 94 3.80 -34.75 -14.49
C ASP A 94 2.95 -33.78 -13.65
N TYR A 95 1.67 -34.11 -13.53
CA TYR A 95 0.71 -33.35 -12.70
C TYR A 95 1.03 -33.39 -11.20
N ARG A 96 1.76 -34.42 -10.73
CA ARG A 96 2.12 -34.57 -9.30
C ARG A 96 3.40 -33.82 -8.95
N GLY A 97 4.43 -33.90 -9.78
CA GLY A 97 5.72 -33.25 -9.51
C GLY A 97 5.60 -31.73 -9.46
N TYR A 98 4.74 -31.12 -10.28
CA TYR A 98 4.51 -29.68 -10.26
C TYR A 98 3.84 -29.19 -8.96
N MET A 99 2.77 -29.87 -8.51
CA MET A 99 2.13 -29.56 -7.23
C MET A 99 3.07 -29.78 -6.04
N VAL A 100 3.89 -30.83 -6.09
CA VAL A 100 4.83 -31.16 -4.99
C VAL A 100 6.01 -30.18 -4.96
N ALA A 101 6.55 -29.79 -6.11
CA ALA A 101 7.73 -28.93 -6.20
C ALA A 101 7.42 -27.45 -6.00
N TYR A 102 6.31 -26.98 -6.59
CA TYR A 102 5.99 -25.55 -6.66
C TYR A 102 4.69 -25.18 -5.92
N GLY A 103 3.87 -26.16 -5.52
CA GLY A 103 2.59 -25.89 -4.85
C GLY A 103 1.50 -25.30 -5.77
N VAL A 104 1.74 -25.28 -7.07
CA VAL A 104 0.82 -24.75 -8.10
C VAL A 104 0.25 -25.95 -8.88
N GLY A 105 -1.00 -25.88 -9.31
CA GLY A 105 -1.66 -26.89 -10.15
C GLY A 105 -2.08 -26.33 -11.51
N HIS A 106 -2.53 -27.18 -12.43
CA HIS A 106 -3.12 -26.73 -13.70
C HIS A 106 -4.31 -25.79 -13.43
N GLU A 107 -4.37 -24.64 -14.11
CA GLU A 107 -5.39 -23.58 -13.93
C GLU A 107 -5.38 -22.85 -12.58
N HIS A 108 -4.44 -23.15 -11.68
CA HIS A 108 -4.23 -22.34 -10.48
C HIS A 108 -3.55 -21.02 -10.84
N ALA A 109 -3.80 -20.00 -10.02
CA ALA A 109 -3.09 -18.73 -10.12
C ALA A 109 -1.58 -18.95 -9.92
N LEU A 110 -0.76 -18.31 -10.76
CA LEU A 110 0.71 -18.31 -10.68
C LEU A 110 1.22 -17.45 -9.52
N ASN A 111 0.71 -17.71 -8.32
CA ASN A 111 1.20 -17.12 -7.08
C ASN A 111 1.36 -18.17 -5.98
N GLN A 112 2.34 -17.94 -5.12
CA GLN A 112 2.61 -18.80 -3.96
C GLN A 112 2.55 -17.97 -2.68
N PRO A 113 1.80 -18.41 -1.65
CA PRO A 113 1.87 -17.82 -0.32
C PRO A 113 3.28 -17.98 0.25
N VAL A 114 3.87 -16.89 0.76
CA VAL A 114 5.23 -16.90 1.36
C VAL A 114 5.21 -16.81 2.88
N GLY A 115 4.04 -16.58 3.47
CA GLY A 115 3.83 -16.55 4.91
C GLY A 115 3.07 -15.30 5.35
N HIS A 116 3.11 -15.05 6.65
CA HIS A 116 2.44 -13.90 7.25
C HIS A 116 3.25 -13.31 8.39
N VAL A 117 2.91 -12.06 8.74
CA VAL A 117 3.39 -11.40 9.94
C VAL A 117 2.20 -11.05 10.82
N VAL A 118 2.28 -11.39 12.11
CA VAL A 118 1.28 -10.98 13.09
C VAL A 118 1.44 -9.49 13.42
N ALA A 119 0.35 -8.74 13.34
CA ALA A 119 0.27 -7.35 13.73
C ALA A 119 0.25 -7.23 15.26
N GLU A 120 1.35 -6.79 15.84
CA GLU A 120 1.48 -6.52 17.28
C GLU A 120 1.76 -5.04 17.48
N GLU A 121 1.30 -4.49 18.61
CA GLU A 121 1.62 -3.11 18.97
C GLU A 121 3.14 -2.91 19.06
N ASP A 122 3.60 -1.74 18.64
CA ASP A 122 5.01 -1.34 18.53
C ASP A 122 5.86 -2.17 17.56
N LYS A 123 5.24 -3.03 16.74
CA LYS A 123 5.95 -3.78 15.69
C LYS A 123 6.23 -2.91 14.48
N CYS A 124 7.45 -3.04 13.92
CA CYS A 124 7.82 -2.51 12.61
C CYS A 124 7.98 -3.67 11.60
N VAL A 125 7.48 -3.49 10.38
CA VAL A 125 7.61 -4.45 9.28
C VAL A 125 8.06 -3.71 8.04
N ALA A 126 9.11 -4.18 7.37
CA ALA A 126 9.57 -3.61 6.10
C ALA A 126 9.70 -4.71 5.04
N PHE A 127 9.16 -4.46 3.86
CA PHE A 127 9.17 -5.43 2.76
C PHE A 127 9.22 -4.71 1.40
N PRO A 128 9.80 -5.35 0.37
CA PRO A 128 9.81 -4.79 -0.98
C PRO A 128 8.39 -4.79 -1.57
N ASN A 129 8.08 -3.80 -2.40
CA ASN A 129 6.75 -3.62 -3.00
C ASN A 129 6.48 -4.59 -4.18
N VAL A 130 7.15 -5.75 -4.18
CA VAL A 130 6.93 -6.88 -5.09
C VAL A 130 6.13 -8.00 -4.43
N TYR A 131 5.92 -7.93 -3.11
CA TYR A 131 5.10 -8.87 -2.38
C TYR A 131 3.68 -8.37 -2.34
N GLN A 132 2.75 -9.12 -2.94
CA GLN A 132 1.34 -8.81 -2.78
C GLN A 132 0.95 -9.19 -1.36
N HIS A 133 0.27 -8.28 -0.66
CA HIS A 133 -0.17 -8.50 0.72
C HIS A 133 -1.66 -8.28 0.89
N ARG A 134 -2.20 -8.88 1.95
CA ARG A 134 -3.55 -8.58 2.44
C ARG A 134 -3.59 -8.63 3.96
N VAL A 135 -4.56 -7.94 4.54
CA VAL A 135 -4.87 -8.08 5.96
C VAL A 135 -5.95 -9.13 6.11
N ASP A 136 -5.70 -10.17 6.90
CA ASP A 136 -6.69 -11.20 7.17
C ASP A 136 -7.84 -10.68 8.07
N ALA A 137 -8.94 -11.44 8.11
CA ALA A 137 -10.10 -11.11 8.94
C ALA A 137 -9.75 -11.19 10.44
N PHE A 138 -10.29 -10.28 11.24
CA PHE A 138 -10.16 -10.30 12.70
C PHE A 138 -11.41 -9.68 13.34
N GLU A 139 -11.62 -9.93 14.63
CA GLU A 139 -12.77 -9.43 15.38
C GLU A 139 -12.38 -8.96 16.79
N LEU A 140 -13.34 -8.40 17.52
CA LEU A 140 -13.15 -8.04 18.93
C LEU A 140 -12.96 -9.29 19.80
N VAL A 141 -11.96 -9.27 20.69
CA VAL A 141 -11.85 -10.29 21.77
C VAL A 141 -13.00 -10.16 22.76
N ASP A 142 -13.34 -8.92 23.11
CA ASP A 142 -14.47 -8.56 23.97
C ASP A 142 -15.45 -7.70 23.17
N LYS A 143 -16.59 -8.30 22.80
CA LYS A 143 -17.63 -7.65 21.98
C LYS A 143 -18.42 -6.57 22.71
N THR A 144 -18.11 -6.28 23.98
CA THR A 144 -18.72 -5.20 24.74
C THR A 144 -17.95 -3.89 24.67
N ARG A 145 -16.69 -3.92 24.20
CA ARG A 145 -15.78 -2.77 24.16
C ARG A 145 -15.25 -2.54 22.74
N PRO A 146 -14.97 -1.29 22.34
CA PRO A 146 -14.32 -1.02 21.07
C PRO A 146 -12.86 -1.51 21.08
N GLY A 147 -12.37 -1.87 19.91
CA GLY A 147 -10.99 -2.33 19.67
C GLY A 147 -10.45 -1.73 18.39
N CYS A 148 -9.13 -1.77 18.20
CA CYS A 148 -8.52 -1.15 17.04
C CYS A 148 -7.20 -1.80 16.60
N ARG A 149 -6.89 -1.56 15.33
CA ARG A 149 -5.59 -1.76 14.69
C ARG A 149 -5.26 -0.48 13.94
N LYS A 150 -4.20 0.21 14.35
CA LYS A 150 -3.78 1.48 13.76
C LYS A 150 -2.33 1.42 13.33
N ILE A 151 -2.07 1.92 12.12
CA ILE A 151 -0.75 1.85 11.50
C ILE A 151 -0.33 3.17 10.88
N LEU A 152 0.98 3.40 10.90
CA LEU A 152 1.68 4.35 10.04
C LEU A 152 2.35 3.55 8.92
N CYS A 153 2.05 3.90 7.68
CA CYS A 153 2.68 3.35 6.50
C CYS A 153 3.65 4.36 5.91
N PHE A 154 4.84 3.88 5.55
CA PHE A 154 5.88 4.60 4.85
C PHE A 154 6.13 3.89 3.52
N PHE A 155 5.88 4.57 2.42
CA PHE A 155 6.14 4.03 1.09
C PHE A 155 7.37 4.71 0.53
N LEU A 156 8.45 3.96 0.37
CA LEU A 156 9.69 4.44 -0.22
C LEU A 156 9.49 4.57 -1.73
N VAL A 157 9.55 5.79 -2.24
CA VAL A 157 9.59 6.07 -3.68
C VAL A 157 10.97 5.66 -4.21
N ASN A 158 11.00 5.19 -5.45
CA ASN A 158 12.22 4.79 -6.13
C ASN A 158 13.31 5.88 -6.04
N PRO A 159 14.44 5.63 -5.36
CA PRO A 159 15.46 6.64 -5.11
C PRO A 159 16.25 7.14 -6.33
N VAL A 160 15.98 6.61 -7.53
CA VAL A 160 16.60 7.08 -8.79
C VAL A 160 15.69 7.98 -9.61
N ILE A 161 14.45 8.22 -9.15
CA ILE A 161 13.54 9.19 -9.77
C ILE A 161 13.09 10.21 -8.74
N GLU A 162 12.61 11.34 -9.23
CA GLU A 162 11.96 12.36 -8.42
C GLU A 162 10.53 12.56 -8.91
N ILE A 163 9.57 12.48 -7.98
CA ILE A 163 8.15 12.75 -8.23
C ILE A 163 7.73 14.08 -7.59
N LEU A 164 6.59 14.64 -8.03
CA LEU A 164 6.02 15.82 -7.37
C LEU A 164 5.69 15.50 -5.90
N SER A 165 5.99 16.43 -5.01
CA SER A 165 5.84 16.26 -3.56
C SER A 165 5.52 17.60 -2.89
N THR A 166 5.28 17.57 -1.58
CA THR A 166 5.02 18.76 -0.75
C THR A 166 6.17 19.75 -0.69
N THR A 167 7.36 19.40 -1.20
CA THR A 167 8.46 20.36 -1.42
C THR A 167 8.14 21.35 -2.55
N HIS A 168 7.36 20.90 -3.54
CA HIS A 168 7.00 21.67 -4.74
C HIS A 168 5.56 22.18 -4.70
N VAL A 169 4.66 21.46 -4.02
CA VAL A 169 3.25 21.79 -3.93
C VAL A 169 2.97 22.43 -2.56
N PRO A 170 2.56 23.71 -2.51
CA PRO A 170 2.23 24.38 -1.26
C PRO A 170 0.96 23.77 -0.64
N PRO A 171 0.68 24.05 0.65
CA PRO A 171 -0.59 23.68 1.27
C PRO A 171 -1.79 24.10 0.42
N GLN A 172 -2.67 23.15 0.14
CA GLN A 172 -3.83 23.38 -0.73
C GLN A 172 -5.13 23.51 0.05
N GLN A 173 -5.16 23.21 1.35
CA GLN A 173 -6.40 23.28 2.12
C GLN A 173 -6.81 24.74 2.35
N GLU A 174 -8.05 25.05 1.99
CA GLU A 174 -8.63 26.38 2.16
C GLU A 174 -8.56 26.85 3.62
N ASP A 175 -9.05 26.02 4.56
CA ASP A 175 -9.05 26.34 5.99
C ASP A 175 -7.65 26.65 6.52
N TRP A 176 -6.62 25.90 6.10
CA TRP A 176 -5.24 26.16 6.51
C TRP A 176 -4.72 27.50 5.99
N SER A 177 -5.09 27.85 4.76
CA SER A 177 -4.68 29.12 4.18
C SER A 177 -5.35 30.29 4.87
N MET A 178 -6.62 30.13 5.27
CA MET A 178 -7.35 31.10 6.06
C MET A 178 -6.77 31.26 7.48
N ASP A 179 -6.47 30.15 8.16
CA ASP A 179 -5.82 30.16 9.47
C ASP A 179 -4.47 30.90 9.44
N GLU A 180 -3.66 30.71 8.40
CA GLU A 180 -2.39 31.41 8.24
C GLU A 180 -2.58 32.88 7.87
N LEU A 181 -3.61 33.21 7.08
CA LEU A 181 -3.95 34.59 6.74
C LEU A 181 -4.34 35.39 7.98
N GLU A 182 -5.14 34.81 8.89
CA GLU A 182 -5.53 35.43 10.16
C GLU A 182 -4.34 35.70 11.10
N LYS A 183 -3.32 34.84 11.06
CA LYS A 183 -2.11 34.97 11.87
C LYS A 183 -1.15 36.04 11.33
N ALA A 184 -1.29 36.45 10.08
CA ALA A 184 -0.36 37.39 9.46
C ALA A 184 -0.47 38.80 10.09
N PRO A 185 0.63 39.40 10.57
CA PRO A 185 0.60 40.73 11.22
C PRO A 185 0.00 41.84 10.35
N ALA A 186 0.17 41.74 9.03
CA ALA A 186 -0.40 42.68 8.06
C ALA A 186 -1.93 42.58 7.98
N MET A 187 -2.50 41.39 8.24
CA MET A 187 -3.94 41.12 8.15
C MET A 187 -4.69 41.51 9.43
N GLN A 188 -4.03 41.40 10.60
CA GLN A 188 -4.64 41.70 11.90
C GLN A 188 -5.07 43.16 12.09
N ASN A 189 -4.49 44.08 11.31
CA ASN A 189 -4.78 45.51 11.38
C ASN A 189 -5.72 45.99 10.26
N LEU A 190 -6.21 45.08 9.41
CA LEU A 190 -7.13 45.45 8.33
C LEU A 190 -8.57 45.57 8.83
N PRO A 191 -9.33 46.55 8.34
CA PRO A 191 -10.79 46.52 8.42
C PRO A 191 -11.33 45.22 7.80
N ALA A 192 -12.47 44.74 8.30
CA ALA A 192 -13.08 43.49 7.87
C ALA A 192 -13.30 43.42 6.35
N GLU A 193 -13.68 44.54 5.74
CA GLU A 193 -13.94 44.62 4.29
C GLU A 193 -12.67 44.38 3.47
N LEU A 194 -11.52 44.93 3.89
CA LEU A 194 -10.24 44.72 3.22
C LEU A 194 -9.69 43.31 3.47
N PHE A 195 -9.93 42.77 4.66
CA PHE A 195 -9.60 41.37 4.97
C PHE A 195 -10.36 40.42 4.05
N GLU A 196 -11.68 40.61 3.93
CA GLU A 196 -12.54 39.80 3.05
C GLU A 196 -12.11 39.89 1.59
N MET A 197 -11.77 41.10 1.10
CA MET A 197 -11.24 41.26 -0.26
C MET A 197 -9.96 40.43 -0.48
N VAL A 198 -9.00 40.48 0.45
CA VAL A 198 -7.76 39.69 0.33
C VAL A 198 -8.04 38.19 0.41
N ALA A 199 -8.92 37.76 1.31
CA ALA A 199 -9.33 36.36 1.42
C ALA A 199 -9.95 35.85 0.11
N GLU A 200 -10.84 36.62 -0.53
CA GLU A 200 -11.43 36.30 -1.82
C GLU A 200 -10.39 36.16 -2.95
N TYR A 201 -9.28 36.92 -2.90
CA TYR A 201 -8.19 36.75 -3.86
C TYR A 201 -7.39 35.45 -3.66
N VAL A 202 -7.35 34.91 -2.44
CA VAL A 202 -6.59 33.69 -2.10
C VAL A 202 -7.40 32.43 -2.42
N LYS A 203 -8.72 32.46 -2.24
CA LYS A 203 -9.64 31.31 -2.42
C LYS A 203 -9.46 30.53 -3.74
N PRO A 204 -9.26 31.15 -4.92
CA PRO A 204 -9.08 30.41 -6.16
C PRO A 204 -7.81 29.54 -6.21
N GLY A 205 -6.80 29.84 -5.38
CA GLY A 205 -5.54 29.10 -5.30
C GLY A 205 -5.57 27.89 -4.36
N VAL A 206 -6.67 27.70 -3.63
CA VAL A 206 -6.83 26.66 -2.61
C VAL A 206 -7.99 25.73 -2.95
N MET A 207 -8.11 24.64 -2.21
CA MET A 207 -9.04 23.55 -2.42
C MET A 207 -9.95 23.45 -1.20
N SER A 208 -11.25 23.59 -1.46
CA SER A 208 -12.28 23.34 -0.46
C SER A 208 -12.31 21.86 -0.08
N ARG A 209 -12.86 21.56 1.10
CA ARG A 209 -12.99 20.18 1.57
C ARG A 209 -13.83 19.31 0.64
N GLU A 210 -14.93 19.84 0.10
CA GLU A 210 -15.81 19.14 -0.84
C GLU A 210 -15.03 18.71 -2.09
N LYS A 211 -14.31 19.64 -2.72
CA LYS A 211 -13.47 19.37 -3.89
C LYS A 211 -12.34 18.37 -3.59
N ALA A 212 -11.75 18.44 -2.40
CA ALA A 212 -10.75 17.47 -1.96
C ALA A 212 -11.34 16.06 -1.79
N GLU A 213 -12.58 15.95 -1.30
CA GLU A 213 -13.31 14.69 -1.18
C GLU A 213 -13.69 14.10 -2.56
N GLU A 214 -14.06 14.94 -3.52
CA GLU A 214 -14.28 14.55 -4.93
C GLU A 214 -13.01 13.97 -5.56
N HIS A 215 -11.90 14.70 -5.54
CA HIS A 215 -10.62 14.22 -6.06
C HIS A 215 -10.14 12.95 -5.35
N ARG A 216 -10.40 12.82 -4.04
CA ARG A 216 -10.11 11.60 -3.30
C ARG A 216 -10.95 10.42 -3.81
N ALA A 217 -12.22 10.63 -4.12
CA ALA A 217 -13.09 9.59 -4.67
C ALA A 217 -12.61 9.13 -6.05
N GLU A 218 -12.26 10.08 -6.94
CA GLU A 218 -11.66 9.78 -8.25
C GLU A 218 -10.38 8.96 -8.11
N LEU A 219 -9.47 9.37 -7.23
CA LEU A 219 -8.22 8.66 -6.95
C LEU A 219 -8.46 7.22 -6.44
N ILE A 220 -9.46 7.04 -5.59
CA ILE A 220 -9.83 5.70 -5.09
C ILE A 220 -10.35 4.83 -6.24
N MET A 221 -11.21 5.38 -7.11
CA MET A 221 -11.73 4.64 -8.26
C MET A 221 -10.61 4.22 -9.23
N GLU A 222 -9.69 5.13 -9.55
CA GLU A 222 -8.53 4.83 -10.39
C GLU A 222 -7.67 3.70 -9.80
N ARG A 223 -7.33 3.81 -8.51
CA ARG A 223 -6.56 2.78 -7.80
C ARG A 223 -7.27 1.43 -7.76
N MET A 224 -8.59 1.41 -7.58
CA MET A 224 -9.36 0.17 -7.61
C MET A 224 -9.25 -0.53 -8.97
N GLY A 225 -9.32 0.21 -10.08
CA GLY A 225 -9.13 -0.33 -11.42
C GLY A 225 -7.75 -0.97 -11.59
N PHE A 226 -6.70 -0.26 -11.16
CA PHE A 226 -5.33 -0.76 -11.24
C PHE A 226 -5.10 -2.02 -10.38
N ILE A 227 -5.63 -2.06 -9.16
CA ILE A 227 -5.51 -3.25 -8.28
C ILE A 227 -6.13 -4.48 -8.95
N VAL A 228 -7.28 -4.33 -9.60
CA VAL A 228 -7.93 -5.41 -10.34
C VAL A 228 -7.07 -5.85 -11.52
N GLU A 229 -6.62 -4.91 -12.35
CA GLU A 229 -5.79 -5.20 -13.52
C GLU A 229 -4.49 -5.91 -13.15
N GLN A 230 -3.76 -5.41 -12.15
CA GLN A 230 -2.51 -5.99 -11.70
C GLN A 230 -2.72 -7.37 -11.07
N ARG A 231 -3.78 -7.52 -10.27
CA ARG A 231 -4.16 -8.82 -9.70
C ARG A 231 -4.38 -9.83 -10.83
N GLU A 232 -5.15 -9.51 -11.85
CA GLU A 232 -5.48 -10.43 -12.95
C GLU A 232 -4.30 -10.69 -13.89
N LYS A 233 -3.55 -9.65 -14.27
CA LYS A 233 -2.50 -9.71 -15.31
C LYS A 233 -1.11 -10.07 -14.80
N VAL A 234 -0.86 -9.99 -13.50
CA VAL A 234 0.47 -10.26 -12.91
C VAL A 234 0.40 -11.38 -11.90
N TYR A 235 -0.54 -11.31 -10.93
CA TYR A 235 -0.57 -12.24 -9.80
C TYR A 235 -1.51 -13.44 -9.99
N GLU A 236 -2.59 -13.31 -10.75
CA GLU A 236 -3.61 -14.34 -10.97
C GLU A 236 -3.63 -14.88 -12.40
N LEU A 237 -2.53 -14.67 -13.13
CA LEU A 237 -2.30 -15.34 -14.40
C LEU A 237 -2.47 -16.85 -14.19
N LYS A 238 -3.42 -17.42 -14.93
CA LYS A 238 -3.70 -18.85 -14.89
C LYS A 238 -2.59 -19.58 -15.63
N PHE A 239 -2.06 -20.61 -15.00
CA PHE A 239 -1.13 -21.53 -15.65
C PHE A 239 -1.91 -22.45 -16.59
N TYR A 240 -1.59 -22.40 -17.89
CA TYR A 240 -2.09 -23.34 -18.88
C TYR A 240 -0.96 -24.29 -19.28
N MET A 241 -1.15 -25.60 -19.09
CA MET A 241 -0.26 -26.57 -19.71
C MET A 241 -0.61 -26.67 -21.19
N CYS A 242 0.33 -26.32 -22.07
CA CYS A 242 0.18 -26.62 -23.49
C CYS A 242 0.52 -28.09 -23.69
N GLU A 243 -0.44 -28.85 -24.23
CA GLU A 243 -0.21 -30.17 -24.80
C GLU A 243 0.58 -30.00 -26.11
N HIS A 244 1.78 -30.58 -26.18
CA HIS A 244 2.52 -30.73 -27.43
C HIS A 244 2.64 -32.20 -27.80
#